data_AF-A0A1A2ZN07-F1
#
_entry.id   AF-A0A1A2ZN07-F1
#
_cell.length_a   1.000
_cell.length_b   1.000
_cell.length_c   1.000
_cell.angle_alpha   90.00
_cell.angle_beta   90.00
_cell.angle_gamma   90.00
#
_symmetry.space_group_name_H-M   'P 1'
#
loop_
_entity.id
_entity.type
_entity.pdbx_description
1 polymer ?
#
loop_
_entity_poly.entity_id
_entity_poly.type
_entity_poly.pdbx_seq_one_letter_code
_entity_poly.pdbx_strand_id
1 'polypeptide(L)'
;MLGAIALLDDPVEGPRLLDELHFGPAKYLRLIYRGKFYDSKAVVGIAHGLGDGREYLTRREFTGGEESVVRVLERLGFYVDRGLL
;
A
#
# COMPACT_ATOMS: atom_id res chain seq x y z
N MET A 1 -8.03 -3.50 0.61
CA MET A 1 -7.44 -2.14 0.68
C MET A 1 -7.78 -1.43 1.99
N LEU A 2 -9.06 -1.23 2.33
CA LEU A 2 -9.43 -0.49 3.55
C LEU A 2 -8.83 -1.05 4.85
N GLY A 3 -8.81 -2.38 5.03
CA GLY A 3 -8.18 -2.99 6.21
C GLY A 3 -6.67 -2.72 6.30
N ALA A 4 -5.95 -2.75 5.17
CA ALA A 4 -4.53 -2.40 5.12
C ALA A 4 -4.30 -0.93 5.46
N ILE A 5 -5.16 -0.03 4.97
CA ILE A 5 -5.10 1.39 5.31
C ILE A 5 -5.35 1.61 6.80
N ALA A 6 -6.32 0.90 7.40
CA ALA A 6 -6.60 0.98 8.83
C ALA A 6 -5.41 0.51 9.68
N LEU A 7 -4.73 -0.58 9.30
CA LEU A 7 -3.50 -1.03 9.96
C LEU A 7 -2.38 0.00 9.83
N LEU A 8 -2.23 0.62 8.66
CA LEU A 8 -1.20 1.64 8.44
C LEU A 8 -1.51 2.97 9.15
N ASP A 9 -2.77 3.22 9.50
CA ASP A 9 -3.18 4.38 10.31
C ASP A 9 -2.87 4.19 11.81
N ASP A 10 -2.63 2.96 12.27
CA ASP A 10 -2.19 2.73 13.64
C ASP A 10 -0.76 3.30 13.83
N PRO A 11 -0.56 4.20 14.81
CA PRO A 11 0.71 4.91 14.96
C PRO A 11 1.86 4.03 15.46
N VAL A 12 1.57 2.85 16.00
CA VAL A 12 2.56 1.90 16.51
C VAL A 12 2.72 0.73 15.53
N GLU A 13 1.60 0.11 15.14
CA GLU A 13 1.63 -1.07 14.27
C GLU A 13 1.99 -0.72 12.83
N GLY A 14 1.52 0.41 12.31
CA GLY A 14 1.78 0.84 10.94
C GLY A 14 3.28 0.97 10.63
N PRO A 15 4.05 1.81 11.37
CA PRO A 15 5.49 1.94 11.17
C PRO A 15 6.24 0.61 11.38
N ARG A 16 5.87 -0.18 12.39
CA ARG A 16 6.48 -1.49 12.65
C ARG A 16 6.28 -2.44 11.47
N LEU A 17 5.06 -2.53 10.94
CA LEU A 17 4.74 -3.42 9.84
C LEU A 17 5.43 -3.00 8.54
N LEU A 18 5.54 -1.70 8.28
CA LEU A 18 6.31 -1.20 7.12
C LEU A 18 7.78 -1.59 7.22
N ASP A 19 8.38 -1.49 8.40
CA ASP A 19 9.78 -1.88 8.64
C ASP A 19 9.98 -3.40 8.46
N GLU A 20 9.11 -4.21 9.06
CA GLU A 20 9.12 -5.69 8.95
C GLU A 20 8.97 -6.17 7.50
N LEU A 21 8.11 -5.53 6.73
CA LEU A 21 7.90 -5.85 5.31
C LEU A 21 8.87 -5.12 4.36
N HIS A 22 9.78 -4.35 4.92
CA HIS A 22 10.81 -3.56 4.23
C HIS A 22 10.25 -2.58 3.19
N PHE A 23 9.07 -2.02 3.45
CA PHE A 23 8.51 -0.92 2.68
C PHE A 23 9.09 0.41 3.18
N GLY A 24 9.61 1.21 2.25
CA GLY A 24 10.08 2.56 2.53
C GLY A 24 9.05 3.60 2.08
N PRO A 25 9.27 4.88 2.40
CA PRO A 25 8.41 5.95 1.91
C PRO A 25 8.43 6.04 0.37
N ALA A 26 7.25 5.99 -0.26
CA ALA A 26 7.08 6.23 -1.69
C ALA A 26 7.20 7.73 -2.02
N LYS A 27 8.03 8.05 -3.02
CA LYS A 27 8.10 9.41 -3.61
C LYS A 27 7.07 9.63 -4.72
N TYR A 28 6.61 8.56 -5.36
CA TYR A 28 5.69 8.55 -6.49
C TYR A 28 4.74 7.36 -6.35
N LEU A 29 3.62 7.38 -7.07
CA LEU A 29 2.60 6.32 -7.05
C LEU A 29 2.05 6.10 -5.62
N ARG A 30 1.59 7.18 -4.98
CA ARG A 30 1.05 7.17 -3.62
C ARG A 30 -0.47 7.01 -3.67
N LEU A 31 -1.02 6.08 -2.90
CA LEU A 31 -2.48 6.00 -2.74
C LEU A 31 -2.95 7.19 -1.89
N ILE A 32 -4.00 7.89 -2.34
CA ILE A 32 -4.66 8.93 -1.54
C ILE A 32 -5.95 8.36 -0.95
N TYR A 33 -6.10 8.48 0.37
CA TYR A 33 -7.35 8.16 1.05
C TYR A 33 -7.58 9.12 2.22
N ARG A 34 -8.76 9.74 2.26
CA ARG A 34 -9.16 10.72 3.29
C ARG A 34 -8.11 11.82 3.54
N GLY A 35 -7.49 12.33 2.46
CA GLY A 35 -6.49 13.39 2.52
C GLY A 35 -5.10 12.96 2.97
N LYS A 36 -4.87 11.66 3.23
CA LYS A 36 -3.57 11.10 3.57
C LYS A 36 -2.96 10.34 2.39
N PHE A 37 -1.64 10.30 2.35
CA PHE A 37 -0.85 9.57 1.36
C PHE A 37 -0.30 8.27 1.96
N TYR A 38 -0.37 7.19 1.20
CA TYR A 38 0.17 5.89 1.55
C TYR A 38 1.05 5.37 0.41
N ASP A 39 2.08 4.58 0.74
CA ASP A 39 2.80 3.81 -0.28
C ASP A 39 1.83 2.81 -0.91
N SER A 40 1.55 2.96 -2.21
CA SER A 40 0.54 2.15 -2.89
C SER A 40 0.89 0.66 -2.90
N LYS A 41 2.20 0.34 -2.95
CA LYS A 41 2.70 -1.02 -2.95
C LYS A 41 2.54 -1.65 -1.58
N ALA A 42 2.87 -0.93 -0.51
CA ALA A 42 2.67 -1.40 0.85
C ALA A 42 1.19 -1.72 1.11
N VAL A 43 0.27 -0.85 0.68
CA VAL A 43 -1.18 -1.08 0.81
C VAL A 43 -1.61 -2.38 0.13
N VAL A 44 -1.14 -2.64 -1.10
CA VAL A 44 -1.47 -3.88 -1.82
C VAL A 44 -0.86 -5.11 -1.15
N GLY A 45 0.42 -5.04 -0.74
CA GLY A 45 1.11 -6.17 -0.11
C GLY A 45 0.48 -6.58 1.22
N ILE A 46 0.08 -5.61 2.05
CA ILE A 46 -0.63 -5.87 3.31
C ILE A 46 -2.06 -6.36 3.02
N ALA A 47 -2.75 -5.74 2.06
CA ALA A 47 -4.11 -6.18 1.70
C ALA A 47 -4.14 -7.61 1.16
N HIS A 48 -3.06 -8.08 0.52
CA HIS A 48 -2.93 -9.47 0.10
C HIS A 48 -2.98 -10.43 1.29
N GLY A 49 -2.23 -10.18 2.36
CA GLY A 49 -2.21 -11.08 3.52
C GLY A 49 -3.45 -10.99 4.41
N LEU A 50 -4.17 -9.87 4.37
CA LEU A 50 -5.51 -9.79 4.97
C LEU A 50 -6.56 -10.62 4.20
N GLY A 51 -6.31 -10.95 2.94
CA GLY A 51 -7.17 -11.82 2.15
C GLY A 51 -6.92 -13.29 2.47
N ASP A 52 -7.98 -14.05 2.74
CA ASP A 52 -7.99 -15.52 2.92
C ASP A 52 -6.89 -16.09 3.85
N GLY A 53 -6.36 -15.30 4.80
CA GLY A 53 -5.30 -15.74 5.72
C GLY A 53 -3.95 -15.99 5.05
N ARG A 54 -3.64 -15.28 3.95
CA ARG A 54 -2.35 -15.37 3.27
C ARG A 54 -1.26 -14.58 4.01
N GLU A 55 -0.01 -14.82 3.64
CA GLU A 55 1.10 -13.97 4.10
C GLU A 55 1.06 -12.59 3.44
N TYR A 56 1.54 -11.58 4.16
CA TYR A 56 1.80 -10.26 3.60
C TYR A 56 2.94 -10.33 2.58
N LEU A 57 2.80 -9.62 1.47
CA LEU A 57 3.88 -9.49 0.51
C LEU A 57 4.84 -8.39 0.96
N THR A 58 6.12 -8.72 1.03
CA THR A 58 7.24 -7.80 1.28
C THR A 58 7.59 -6.99 0.04
N ARG A 59 8.44 -5.97 0.21
CA ARG A 59 8.94 -5.15 -0.90
C ARG A 59 9.62 -5.96 -2.01
N ARG A 60 10.16 -7.16 -1.75
CA ARG A 60 10.93 -7.95 -2.75
C ARG A 60 10.08 -8.90 -3.58
N GLU A 61 8.88 -9.25 -3.13
CA GLU A 61 8.07 -10.31 -3.75
C GLU A 61 7.32 -9.87 -5.01
N PHE A 62 7.13 -8.56 -5.19
CA PHE A 62 6.46 -8.03 -6.37
C PHE A 62 6.96 -6.63 -6.70
N THR A 63 6.59 -6.13 -7.87
CA THR A 63 6.88 -4.76 -8.29
C THR A 63 5.64 -3.88 -8.13
N GLY A 64 5.84 -2.63 -7.73
CA GLY A 64 4.76 -1.65 -7.48
C GLY A 64 4.52 -0.66 -8.62
N GLY A 65 4.84 -1.04 -9.86
CA GLY A 65 4.76 -0.13 -11.01
C GLY A 65 3.32 0.20 -11.42
N GLU A 66 3.18 1.16 -12.33
CA GLU A 66 1.87 1.60 -12.88
C GLU A 66 1.06 0.43 -13.43
N GLU A 67 1.75 -0.49 -14.11
CA GLU A 67 1.18 -1.65 -14.75
C GLU A 67 0.61 -2.71 -13.77
N SER A 68 1.03 -2.69 -12.50
CA SER A 68 0.64 -3.69 -11.50
C SER A 68 -0.29 -3.10 -10.44
N VAL A 69 0.27 -2.36 -9.49
CA VAL A 69 -0.42 -1.90 -8.28
C VAL A 69 -1.42 -0.80 -8.58
N VAL A 70 -1.03 0.16 -9.42
CA VAL A 70 -1.87 1.32 -9.72
C VAL A 70 -3.14 0.90 -10.44
N ARG A 71 -3.04 0.07 -11.49
CA ARG A 71 -4.21 -0.47 -12.21
C ARG A 71 -5.18 -1.21 -11.29
N VAL A 72 -4.68 -1.98 -10.32
CA VAL A 72 -5.54 -2.69 -9.35
C VAL A 72 -6.27 -1.71 -8.45
N LEU A 73 -5.56 -0.72 -7.90
CA LEU A 73 -6.15 0.29 -7.02
C LEU A 73 -7.22 1.14 -7.73
N GLU A 74 -6.93 1.59 -8.95
CA GLU A 74 -7.86 2.39 -9.75
C GLU A 74 -9.12 1.62 -10.14
N ARG A 75 -9.00 0.32 -10.49
CA ARG A 75 -10.16 -0.55 -10.75
C ARG A 75 -11.05 -0.73 -9.52
N LEU A 76 -10.48 -0.63 -8.32
CA LEU A 76 -11.20 -0.69 -7.05
C LEU A 76 -11.73 0.69 -6.60
N GLY A 77 -11.55 1.74 -7.42
CA GLY A 77 -12.05 3.09 -7.15
C GLY A 77 -11.14 3.94 -6.25
N PHE A 78 -9.89 3.53 -6.02
CA PHE A 78 -8.91 4.36 -5.30
C PHE A 78 -8.17 5.29 -6.24
N TYR A 79 -7.80 6.47 -5.73
CA TYR A 79 -6.96 7.41 -6.44
C TYR A 79 -5.48 7.19 -6.11
N VAL A 80 -4.63 7.24 -7.14
CA VAL A 80 -3.18 7.17 -6.98
C VAL A 80 -2.54 8.43 -7.55
N ASP A 81 -1.84 9.15 -6.68
CA ASP A 81 -0.99 10.25 -7.07
C ASP A 81 0.32 9.74 -7.69
N ARG A 82 0.61 10.24 -8.89
CA ARG A 82 1.81 9.88 -9.65
C ARG A 82 2.99 10.82 -9.39
N GLY A 83 2.87 11.71 -8.40
CA GLY A 83 3.88 12.71 -8.01
C GLY A 83 3.85 13.97 -8.86
N LEU A 84 2.66 14.32 -9.36
CA LEU A 84 2.39 15.60 -10.02
C LEU A 84 1.69 16.59 -9.06
N LEU A 85 1.49 16.19 -7.79
CA LEU A 85 0.88 16.96 -6.71
C LEU A 85 1.85 17.16 -5.55
#